data_AF-A0A6B1HYB7-F1
#
_entry.id   AF-A0A6B1HYB7-F1
#
_cell.length_a   1.000
_cell.length_b   1.000
_cell.length_c   1.000
_cell.angle_alpha   90.00
_cell.angle_beta   90.00
_cell.angle_gamma   90.00
#
_symmetry.space_group_name_H-M   'P 1'
#
loop_
_entity.id
_entity.type
_entity.pdbx_description
1 polymer ?
#
loop_
_entity_poly.entity_id
_entity_poly.type
_entity_poly.pdbx_seq_one_letter_code
_entity_poly.pdbx_strand_id
1 'polypeptide(L)'
;MDYRLKQGESVPEGTRRMAAEQLDRALEYLDCQDGERDKHVHEARKATKRLRALVRLVRRDLGDEVYALGNQCYRAAGQRLSGLRDATVLVETLDRLVESLGEDVPK
;
A
#
# COMPACT_ATOMS: atom_id res chain seq x y z
N MET A 1 -11.41 -8.38 5.57
CA MET A 1 -10.39 -9.41 5.26
C MET A 1 -9.82 -9.83 6.59
N ASP A 2 -10.00 -11.09 6.94
CA ASP A 2 -9.55 -11.60 8.22
C ASP A 2 -8.26 -12.38 8.01
N TYR A 3 -7.24 -12.07 8.81
CA TYR A 3 -5.99 -12.82 8.86
C TYR A 3 -6.28 -14.18 9.52
N ARG A 4 -6.72 -15.16 8.73
CA ARG A 4 -7.11 -16.49 9.21
C ARG A 4 -6.49 -17.59 8.36
N LEU A 5 -6.03 -18.63 9.04
CA LEU A 5 -5.69 -19.91 8.43
C LEU A 5 -6.98 -20.73 8.26
N LYS A 6 -7.09 -21.44 7.14
CA LYS A 6 -8.19 -22.38 6.91
C LYS A 6 -7.97 -23.66 7.70
N GLN A 7 -9.04 -24.40 7.99
CA GLN A 7 -8.92 -25.69 8.63
C GLN A 7 -8.16 -26.67 7.72
N GLY A 8 -7.12 -27.32 8.25
CA GLY A 8 -6.25 -28.21 7.48
C GLY A 8 -5.20 -27.50 6.61
N GLU A 9 -5.16 -26.17 6.59
CA GLU A 9 -4.14 -25.40 5.88
C GLU A 9 -2.87 -25.27 6.74
N SER A 10 -1.71 -25.58 6.17
CA SER A 10 -0.45 -25.36 6.88
C SER A 10 -0.14 -23.87 6.98
N VAL A 11 0.64 -23.48 8.01
CA VAL A 11 1.06 -22.08 8.21
C VAL A 11 1.77 -21.51 6.95
N PRO A 12 2.70 -22.23 6.29
CA PRO A 12 3.34 -21.73 5.08
C PRO A 12 2.37 -21.53 3.91
N GLU A 13 1.41 -22.44 3.72
CA GLU A 13 0.39 -22.31 2.67
C GLU A 13 -0.53 -21.12 2.92
N GLY A 14 -1.05 -20.99 4.15
CA GLY A 14 -1.91 -19.86 4.50
C GLY A 14 -1.19 -18.52 4.42
N THR A 15 0.08 -18.48 4.80
CA THR A 15 0.92 -17.29 4.64
C THR A 15 1.11 -16.94 3.17
N ARG A 16 1.40 -17.92 2.30
CA ARG A 16 1.56 -17.69 0.87
C ARG A 16 0.25 -17.19 0.24
N ARG A 17 -0.88 -17.80 0.59
CA ARG A 17 -2.20 -17.37 0.14
C ARG A 17 -2.50 -15.94 0.56
N MET A 18 -2.32 -15.62 1.84
CA MET A 18 -2.55 -14.28 2.37
C MET A 18 -1.63 -13.24 1.73
N ALA A 19 -0.39 -13.60 1.41
CA ALA A 19 0.52 -12.74 0.66
C ALA A 19 0.01 -12.49 -0.76
N ALA A 20 -0.38 -13.54 -1.50
CA ALA A 20 -0.95 -13.40 -2.84
C ALA A 20 -2.20 -12.51 -2.83
N GLU A 21 -3.14 -12.75 -1.92
CA GLU A 21 -4.37 -11.96 -1.78
C GLU A 21 -4.08 -10.47 -1.50
N GLN A 22 -3.03 -10.14 -0.72
CA GLN A 22 -2.65 -8.74 -0.51
C GLN A 22 -1.96 -8.12 -1.72
N LEU A 23 -1.20 -8.90 -2.50
CA LEU A 23 -0.57 -8.44 -3.74
C LEU A 23 -1.64 -8.14 -4.80
N ASP A 24 -2.54 -9.09 -5.05
CA ASP A 24 -3.63 -8.94 -6.02
C ASP A 24 -4.45 -7.70 -5.70
N ARG A 25 -4.82 -7.53 -4.43
CA ARG A 25 -5.57 -6.36 -3.99
C ARG A 25 -4.80 -5.05 -4.14
N ALA A 26 -3.48 -5.05 -3.90
CA ALA A 26 -2.67 -3.87 -4.14
C ALA A 26 -2.67 -3.50 -5.64
N LEU A 27 -2.60 -4.48 -6.53
CA LEU A 27 -2.70 -4.28 -7.98
C LEU A 27 -4.09 -3.78 -8.39
N GLU A 28 -5.15 -4.40 -7.90
CA GLU A 28 -6.54 -3.96 -8.17
C GLU A 28 -6.77 -2.49 -7.84
N TYR A 29 -6.26 -2.02 -6.68
CA TYR A 29 -6.35 -0.60 -6.34
C TYR A 29 -5.53 0.27 -7.28
N LEU A 30 -4.33 -0.16 -7.66
CA LEU A 30 -3.46 0.63 -8.55
C LEU A 30 -3.99 0.70 -9.99
N ASP A 31 -4.74 -0.31 -10.43
CA ASP A 31 -5.34 -0.38 -11.77
C ASP A 31 -6.70 0.33 -11.85
N CYS A 32 -7.30 0.71 -10.71
CA CYS A 32 -8.61 1.35 -10.69
C CYS A 32 -8.57 2.78 -11.23
N GLN A 33 -9.49 3.11 -12.15
CA GLN A 33 -9.57 4.40 -12.86
C GLN A 33 -10.93 5.12 -12.65
N ASP A 34 -11.51 5.01 -11.46
CA ASP A 34 -12.81 5.60 -11.12
C ASP A 34 -12.75 7.07 -10.64
N GLY A 35 -11.56 7.70 -10.71
CA GLY A 35 -11.34 9.08 -10.24
C GLY A 35 -10.97 9.19 -8.76
N GLU A 36 -11.07 8.15 -7.94
CA GLU A 36 -10.71 8.16 -6.51
C GLU A 36 -9.24 7.76 -6.25
N ARG A 37 -8.32 8.25 -7.10
CA ARG A 37 -6.90 7.85 -7.11
C ARG A 37 -6.25 7.86 -5.73
N ASP A 38 -6.51 8.88 -4.94
CA ASP A 38 -5.92 9.07 -3.62
C ASP A 38 -6.33 8.00 -2.60
N LYS A 39 -7.59 7.59 -2.63
CA LYS A 39 -8.12 6.49 -1.81
C LYS A 39 -7.54 5.16 -2.25
N HIS A 40 -7.43 4.93 -3.56
CA HIS A 40 -6.82 3.72 -4.11
C HIS A 40 -5.35 3.58 -3.73
N VAL A 41 -4.57 4.66 -3.85
CA VAL A 41 -3.18 4.70 -3.39
C VAL A 41 -3.11 4.44 -1.88
N HIS A 42 -4.02 4.99 -1.08
CA HIS A 42 -4.08 4.74 0.35
C HIS A 42 -4.34 3.25 0.67
N GLU A 43 -5.27 2.60 -0.01
CA GLU A 43 -5.56 1.19 0.20
C GLU A 43 -4.45 0.27 -0.32
N ALA A 44 -3.83 0.57 -1.46
CA ALA A 44 -2.63 -0.12 -1.95
C ALA A 44 -1.46 -0.03 -0.93
N ARG A 45 -1.27 1.14 -0.30
CA ARG A 45 -0.30 1.32 0.79
C ARG A 45 -0.64 0.47 2.01
N LYS A 46 -1.92 0.36 2.38
CA LYS A 46 -2.36 -0.53 3.48
C LYS A 46 -2.07 -1.99 3.17
N ALA A 47 -2.34 -2.44 1.94
CA ALA A 47 -2.00 -3.80 1.50
C ALA A 47 -0.48 -4.07 1.55
N THR A 48 0.34 -3.11 1.13
CA THR A 48 1.81 -3.24 1.20
C THR A 48 2.32 -3.29 2.64
N LYS A 49 1.76 -2.48 3.55
CA LYS A 49 2.10 -2.55 4.99
C LYS A 49 1.78 -3.91 5.59
N ARG A 50 0.63 -4.47 5.19
CA ARG A 50 0.14 -5.79 5.56
C ARG A 50 1.05 -6.92 5.08
N LEU A 51 1.51 -6.88 3.83
CA LEU A 51 2.52 -7.80 3.28
C LEU A 51 3.81 -7.78 4.09
N ARG A 52 4.28 -6.57 4.42
CA ARG A 52 5.52 -6.41 5.20
C ARG A 52 5.38 -6.94 6.63
N ALA A 53 4.20 -6.78 7.25
CA ALA A 53 3.93 -7.36 8.56
C ALA A 53 3.90 -8.90 8.49
N LEU A 54 3.31 -9.47 7.43
CA LEU A 54 3.23 -10.91 7.23
C LEU A 54 4.62 -11.55 7.08
N VAL A 55 5.48 -11.00 6.22
CA VAL A 55 6.88 -11.50 6.06
C VAL A 55 7.70 -11.40 7.35
N ARG A 56 7.43 -10.39 8.19
CA ARG A 56 8.07 -10.28 9.51
C ARG A 56 7.59 -11.34 10.48
N LEU A 57 6.30 -11.69 10.43
CA LEU A 57 5.71 -12.71 11.30
C LEU A 57 6.31 -14.08 11.03
N VAL A 58 6.50 -14.43 9.75
CA VAL A 58 7.03 -15.74 9.33
C VAL A 58 8.55 -15.74 9.09
N ARG A 59 9.27 -14.76 9.62
CA ARG A 59 10.72 -14.60 9.38
C ARG A 59 11.51 -15.87 9.65
N ARG A 60 11.20 -16.58 10.75
CA ARG A 60 11.94 -17.80 11.15
C ARG A 60 11.83 -18.89 10.09
N ASP A 61 10.67 -19.04 9.48
CA ASP A 61 10.40 -20.09 8.50
C ASP A 61 10.90 -19.72 7.08
N LEU A 62 11.02 -18.42 6.78
CA LEU A 62 11.54 -17.94 5.50
C LEU A 62 13.08 -18.01 5.39
N GLY A 63 13.79 -17.93 6.52
CA GLY A 63 15.22 -17.70 6.54
C GLY A 63 15.59 -16.24 6.24
N ASP A 64 16.78 -15.82 6.67
CA ASP A 64 17.17 -14.41 6.69
C ASP A 64 17.27 -13.79 5.28
N GLU A 65 17.73 -14.53 4.28
CA GLU A 65 17.87 -14.05 2.90
C GLU A 65 16.51 -13.72 2.26
N VAL A 66 15.58 -14.68 2.28
CA VAL A 66 14.23 -14.52 1.70
C VAL A 66 13.45 -13.45 2.47
N TYR A 67 13.57 -13.43 3.81
CA TYR A 67 13.02 -12.38 4.64
C TYR A 67 13.55 -10.99 4.24
N ALA A 68 14.87 -10.85 4.10
CA ALA A 68 15.50 -9.57 3.78
C ALA A 68 15.02 -9.05 2.41
N LEU A 69 15.01 -9.92 1.39
CA LEU A 69 14.52 -9.61 0.06
C LEU A 69 13.06 -9.12 0.10
N GLY A 70 12.17 -9.89 0.73
CA GLY A 70 10.75 -9.54 0.83
C GLY A 70 10.51 -8.25 1.61
N ASN A 71 11.12 -8.09 2.78
CA ASN A 71 10.95 -6.90 3.61
C ASN A 71 11.53 -5.63 2.94
N GLN A 72 12.62 -5.74 2.17
CA GLN A 72 13.15 -4.63 1.38
C GLN A 72 12.24 -4.28 0.21
N CYS A 73 11.78 -5.28 -0.55
CA CYS A 73 10.87 -5.10 -1.68
C CYS A 73 9.58 -4.36 -1.25
N TYR A 74 8.89 -4.85 -0.22
CA TYR A 74 7.66 -4.22 0.27
C TYR A 74 7.91 -2.85 0.90
N ARG A 75 9.08 -2.61 1.51
CA ARG A 75 9.45 -1.28 2.00
C ARG A 75 9.60 -0.30 0.83
N ALA A 76 10.33 -0.68 -0.22
CA ALA A 76 10.55 0.15 -1.39
C ALA A 76 9.25 0.45 -2.13
N ALA A 77 8.39 -0.56 -2.32
CA ALA A 77 7.06 -0.38 -2.90
C ALA A 77 6.22 0.64 -2.10
N GLY A 78 6.17 0.49 -0.77
CA GLY A 78 5.43 1.41 0.09
C GLY A 78 5.97 2.85 0.09
N GLN A 79 7.28 3.04 -0.12
CA GLN A 79 7.90 4.36 -0.27
C GLN A 79 7.53 5.01 -1.61
N ARG A 80 7.59 4.27 -2.72
CA ARG A 80 7.20 4.76 -4.06
C ARG A 80 5.74 5.20 -4.09
N LEU A 81 4.87 4.45 -3.43
CA LEU A 81 3.45 4.81 -3.27
C LEU A 81 3.24 6.04 -2.38
N SER A 82 4.20 6.41 -1.52
CA SER A 82 4.14 7.68 -0.77
C SER A 82 4.53 8.86 -1.64
N GLY A 83 5.63 8.74 -2.40
CA GLY A 83 6.13 9.84 -3.24
C GLY A 83 5.12 10.31 -4.30
N LEU A 84 4.35 9.39 -4.88
CA LEU A 84 3.26 9.73 -5.82
C LEU A 84 2.15 10.56 -5.16
N ARG A 85 1.80 10.24 -3.90
CA ARG A 85 0.79 10.98 -3.15
C ARG A 85 1.31 12.34 -2.71
N ASP A 86 2.56 12.41 -2.28
CA ASP A 86 3.13 13.67 -1.78
C ASP A 86 3.19 14.73 -2.89
N ALA A 87 3.44 14.33 -4.15
CA ALA A 87 3.37 15.21 -5.32
C ALA A 87 1.93 15.67 -5.65
N THR A 88 0.96 14.75 -5.66
CA THR A 88 -0.45 15.09 -5.89
C THR A 88 -0.98 16.05 -4.82
N VAL A 89 -0.72 15.76 -3.54
CA VAL A 89 -1.15 16.59 -2.41
C VAL A 89 -0.52 17.99 -2.49
N LEU A 90 0.74 18.11 -2.96
CA LEU A 90 1.39 19.42 -3.16
C LEU A 90 0.67 20.25 -4.21
N VAL A 91 0.31 19.65 -5.35
CA VAL A 91 -0.47 20.31 -6.41
C VAL A 91 -1.86 20.68 -5.91
N GLU A 92 -2.61 19.76 -5.28
CA GLU A 92 -3.93 20.04 -4.72
C GLU A 92 -3.92 21.09 -3.60
N THR A 93 -2.81 21.19 -2.85
CA THR A 93 -2.64 22.22 -1.82
C THR A 93 -2.33 23.56 -2.46
N LEU A 94 -1.51 23.58 -3.52
CA LEU A 94 -1.24 24.79 -4.30
C LEU A 94 -2.51 25.31 -4.97
N ASP A 95 -3.30 24.44 -5.60
CA ASP A 95 -4.58 24.81 -6.24
C ASP A 95 -5.55 25.42 -5.22
N ARG A 96 -5.73 24.79 -4.06
CA ARG A 96 -6.57 25.33 -2.98
C ARG A 96 -6.06 26.67 -2.43
N LEU A 97 -4.75 26.85 -2.34
CA LEU A 97 -4.16 28.13 -1.94
C LEU A 97 -4.45 29.22 -2.98
N VAL A 98 -4.29 28.91 -4.27
CA VAL A 98 -4.58 29.83 -5.37
C VAL A 98 -6.07 30.20 -5.41
N GLU A 99 -6.97 29.23 -5.22
CA GLU A 99 -8.41 29.48 -5.12
C GLU A 99 -8.76 30.38 -3.91
N SER A 100 -8.19 30.08 -2.74
CA SER A 100 -8.42 30.90 -1.54
C SER A 100 -7.91 32.34 -1.68
N LEU A 101 -6.79 32.54 -2.38
CA LEU A 101 -6.23 33.87 -2.63
C LEU A 101 -6.98 34.62 -3.74
N GLY A 102 -7.71 33.91 -4.61
CA GLY A 102 -8.55 34.50 -5.65
C GLY A 102 -9.88 35.07 -5.14
N GLU A 103 -10.40 34.57 -4.02
CA GLU A 103 -11.61 35.10 -3.38
C GLU A 103 -11.36 36.34 -2.49
N ASP A 104 -10.11 36.55 -2.06
CA ASP A 104 -9.71 37.66 -1.17
C ASP A 104 -9.12 38.90 -1.91
N VAL A 105 -9.19 38.96 -3.24
CA VAL A 105 -8.80 40.17 -4.00
C VAL A 105 -9.99 41.12 -4.10
N PRO A 106 -10.00 42.28 -3.41
CA PRO A 106 -11.00 43.31 -3.66
C PRO A 106 -10.80 43.82 -5.09
N LYS A 107 -11.87 43.84 -5.88
CA LYS A 107 -11.89 44.53 -7.17
C LYS A 107 -11.59 46.02 -7.03
#